data_AF-A0A538FNU9-F1
#
_entry.id   AF-A0A538FNU9-F1
#
_cell.length_a   1.000
_cell.length_b   1.000
_cell.length_c   1.000
_cell.angle_alpha   90.00
_cell.angle_beta   90.00
_cell.angle_gamma   90.00
#
_symmetry.space_group_name_H-M   'P 1'
#
loop_
_entity.id
_entity.type
_entity.pdbx_description
1 polymer ?
#
loop_
_entity_poly.entity_id
_entity_poly.type
_entity_poly.pdbx_seq_one_letter_code
_entity_poly.pdbx_strand_id
1 'polypeptide(L)'
;MEGRLSELRRQLAEAPASAVVANHCFGMFELAALHLSQQPPKLDDARLAIDALGCLVEGLEGRLGDQEPALKEGLTQLRLAFVQINSAMGPAQRGNGDERTTGPTD
;
A
#
# COMPACT_ATOMS: atom_id res chain seq x y z
N MET A 1 7.74 5.03 27.33
CA MET A 1 7.73 4.95 25.85
C MET A 1 9.14 5.14 25.25
N GLU A 2 10.01 5.95 25.84
CA GLU A 2 11.36 6.27 25.32
C GLU A 2 12.25 5.05 25.01
N GLY A 3 12.25 4.03 25.88
CA GLY A 3 13.05 2.82 25.64
C GLY A 3 12.68 2.05 24.37
N ARG A 4 11.39 2.01 24.00
CA ARG A 4 10.91 1.31 22.79
C ARG A 4 11.36 2.02 21.51
N LEU A 5 11.38 3.36 21.52
CA LEU A 5 11.83 4.15 20.37
C LEU A 5 13.35 4.08 20.19
N SER A 6 14.11 4.04 21.29
CA SER A 6 15.56 3.85 21.24
C SER A 6 15.95 2.51 20.63
N GLU A 7 15.27 1.43 21.04
CA GLU A 7 15.50 0.08 20.50
C GLU A 7 15.19 0.01 18.99
N LEU A 8 14.06 0.60 18.56
CA LEU A 8 13.70 0.70 17.14
C LEU A 8 14.75 1.46 16.32
N ARG A 9 15.30 2.56 16.85
CA ARG A 9 16.37 3.31 16.17
C ARG A 9 17.64 2.50 16.02
N ARG A 10 18.03 1.72 17.04
CA ARG A 10 19.19 0.84 16.96
C ARG A 10 19.02 -0.21 15.86
N GLN A 11 17.87 -0.89 15.83
CA GLN A 11 17.57 -1.89 14.81
C GLN A 11 17.58 -1.30 13.39
N LEU A 12 17.02 -0.09 13.21
CA LEU A 12 17.08 0.61 11.92
C LEU A 12 18.50 1.00 11.49
N ALA A 13 19.39 1.30 12.43
CA ALA A 13 20.78 1.62 12.14
C ALA A 13 21.60 0.39 11.71
N GLU A 14 21.20 -0.81 12.13
CA GLU A 14 21.88 -2.07 11.82
C GLU A 14 21.40 -2.68 10.49
N ALA A 15 20.16 -2.41 10.08
CA ALA A 15 19.58 -2.97 8.86
C ALA A 15 20.05 -2.22 7.59
N PRO A 16 20.29 -2.93 6.47
CA PRO A 16 20.50 -2.28 5.19
C PRO A 16 19.30 -1.42 4.81
N ALA A 17 19.54 -0.17 4.41
CA ALA A 17 18.47 0.76 4.07
C ALA A 17 17.56 0.22 2.95
N SER A 18 18.11 -0.49 1.97
CA SER A 18 17.35 -1.15 0.90
C SER A 18 16.37 -2.19 1.45
N ALA A 19 16.78 -3.01 2.43
CA ALA A 19 15.91 -4.00 3.06
C ALA A 19 14.78 -3.34 3.86
N VAL A 20 15.08 -2.24 4.57
CA VAL A 20 14.06 -1.46 5.29
C VAL A 20 13.05 -0.87 4.30
N VAL A 21 13.51 -0.22 3.22
CA VAL A 21 12.62 0.37 2.21
C VAL A 21 11.79 -0.69 1.50
N ALA A 22 12.39 -1.84 1.14
CA ALA A 22 11.66 -2.97 0.57
C ALA A 22 10.55 -3.47 1.52
N ASN A 23 10.83 -3.55 2.83
CA ASN A 23 9.82 -3.89 3.83
C ASN A 23 8.66 -2.88 3.85
N HIS A 24 8.92 -1.58 3.66
CA HIS A 24 7.85 -0.58 3.56
C HIS A 24 7.02 -0.75 2.27
N CYS A 25 7.64 -1.18 1.17
CA CYS A 25 6.94 -1.53 -0.06
C CYS A 25 5.98 -2.71 0.16
N PHE A 26 6.39 -3.73 0.91
CA PHE A 26 5.48 -4.82 1.31
C PHE A 26 4.31 -4.31 2.17
N GLY A 27 4.53 -3.36 3.08
CA GLY A 27 3.44 -2.73 3.82
C GLY A 27 2.43 -2.00 2.92
N MET A 28 2.89 -1.33 1.85
CA MET A 28 2.00 -0.72 0.85
C MET A 28 1.24 -1.77 0.04
N PHE A 29 1.89 -2.89 -0.29
CA PHE A 29 1.25 -4.02 -0.94
C PHE A 29 0.11 -4.60 -0.09
N GLU A 30 0.38 -4.87 1.20
CA GLU A 30 -0.61 -5.39 2.15
C GLU A 30 -1.78 -4.42 2.32
N LEU A 31 -1.49 -3.12 2.40
CA LEU A 31 -2.51 -2.08 2.50
C LEU A 31 -3.42 -2.06 1.27
N ALA A 32 -2.85 -2.10 0.06
CA ALA A 32 -3.62 -2.18 -1.17
C ALA A 32 -4.51 -3.43 -1.22
N ALA A 33 -3.95 -4.60 -0.89
CA ALA A 33 -4.68 -5.87 -0.86
C ALA A 33 -5.83 -5.85 0.18
N LEU A 34 -5.60 -5.26 1.35
CA LEU A 34 -6.61 -5.08 2.39
C LEU A 34 -7.78 -4.21 1.90
N HIS A 35 -7.51 -3.10 1.23
CA HIS A 35 -8.56 -2.21 0.71
C HIS A 35 -9.34 -2.83 -0.46
N LEU A 36 -8.67 -3.61 -1.31
CA LEU A 36 -9.32 -4.37 -2.39
C LEU A 36 -10.20 -5.50 -1.87
N SER A 37 -9.86 -6.14 -0.75
CA SER A 37 -10.60 -7.29 -0.19
C SER A 37 -11.82 -6.91 0.65
N GLN A 38 -11.99 -5.63 1.00
CA GLN A 38 -13.16 -5.14 1.74
C GLN A 38 -14.46 -5.27 0.93
N GLN A 39 -15.59 -5.31 1.63
CA GLN A 39 -16.93 -5.32 1.04
C GLN A 39 -17.79 -4.18 1.60
N PRO A 40 -18.05 -3.10 0.83
CA PRO A 40 -17.57 -2.86 -0.53
C PRO A 40 -16.05 -2.57 -0.58
N PRO A 41 -15.38 -2.84 -1.72
CA PRO A 41 -13.97 -2.50 -1.90
C PRO A 41 -13.73 -0.99 -1.78
N LYS A 42 -12.65 -0.59 -1.10
CA LYS A 42 -12.24 0.81 -0.97
C LYS A 42 -11.27 1.19 -2.07
N LEU A 43 -11.81 1.52 -3.24
CA LEU A 43 -11.00 1.70 -4.46
C LEU A 43 -10.05 2.89 -4.39
N ASP A 44 -10.44 4.03 -3.81
CA ASP A 44 -9.54 5.19 -3.76
C ASP A 44 -8.38 4.97 -2.79
N ASP A 45 -8.63 4.36 -1.63
CA ASP A 45 -7.57 3.96 -0.69
C ASP A 45 -6.63 2.90 -1.31
N ALA A 46 -7.20 1.91 -2.00
CA ALA A 46 -6.41 0.90 -2.71
C ALA A 46 -5.54 1.55 -3.80
N ARG A 47 -6.10 2.48 -4.58
CA ARG A 47 -5.36 3.20 -5.63
C ARG A 47 -4.20 3.97 -5.04
N LEU A 48 -4.41 4.71 -3.95
CA LEU A 48 -3.34 5.45 -3.29
C LEU A 48 -2.16 4.54 -2.89
N ALA A 49 -2.45 3.38 -2.31
CA ALA A 49 -1.43 2.42 -1.91
C ALA A 49 -0.69 1.81 -3.13
N ILE A 50 -1.42 1.48 -4.21
CA ILE A 50 -0.85 0.97 -5.47
C ILE A 50 0.05 2.00 -6.12
N ASP A 51 -0.38 3.26 -6.18
CA ASP A 51 0.40 4.35 -6.78
C ASP A 51 1.65 4.65 -5.96
N ALA A 52 1.56 4.64 -4.62
CA ALA A 52 2.71 4.79 -3.74
C ALA A 52 3.74 3.66 -3.93
N LEU A 53 3.27 2.41 -4.00
CA LEU A 53 4.11 1.25 -4.30
C LEU A 53 4.77 1.39 -5.67
N GLY A 54 4.01 1.80 -6.70
CA GLY A 54 4.50 2.05 -8.04
C GLY A 54 5.62 3.07 -8.08
N CYS A 55 5.41 4.24 -7.47
CA CYS A 55 6.41 5.29 -7.36
C CYS A 55 7.74 4.80 -6.78
N LEU A 56 7.70 3.94 -5.75
CA LEU A 56 8.90 3.38 -5.14
C LEU A 56 9.54 2.29 -6.00
N VAL A 57 8.77 1.30 -6.45
CA VAL A 57 9.30 0.12 -7.16
C VAL A 57 9.85 0.51 -8.53
N GLU A 58 9.19 1.41 -9.24
CA GLU A 58 9.61 1.88 -10.55
C GLU A 58 10.66 2.99 -10.43
N GLY A 59 10.49 3.91 -9.47
CA GLY A 59 11.42 5.02 -9.27
C GLY A 59 12.76 4.63 -8.62
N LEU A 60 12.83 3.47 -7.97
CA LEU A 60 14.04 2.96 -7.30
C LEU A 60 14.58 1.68 -7.96
N GLU A 61 14.30 1.46 -9.24
CA GLU A 61 14.81 0.31 -9.99
C GLU A 61 16.32 0.09 -9.79
N GLY A 62 16.70 -1.15 -9.51
CA GLY A 62 18.06 -1.58 -9.20
C GLY A 62 18.54 -1.25 -7.78
N ARG A 63 17.71 -0.69 -6.91
CA ARG A 63 18.09 -0.22 -5.56
C ARG A 63 17.34 -0.90 -4.42
N LEU A 64 16.37 -1.76 -4.69
CA LEU A 64 15.55 -2.41 -3.66
C LEU A 64 16.12 -3.76 -3.19
N GLY A 65 17.30 -4.13 -3.68
CA GLY A 65 17.98 -5.37 -3.30
C GLY A 65 17.24 -6.62 -3.76
N ASP A 66 17.42 -7.73 -3.05
CA ASP A 66 16.97 -9.05 -3.46
C ASP A 66 15.43 -9.18 -3.59
N GLN A 67 14.68 -8.29 -2.94
CA GLN A 67 13.21 -8.30 -2.95
C GLN A 67 12.61 -7.57 -4.16
N GLU A 68 13.41 -6.84 -4.95
CA GLU A 68 12.92 -6.06 -6.08
C GLU A 68 12.09 -6.87 -7.09
N PRO A 69 12.50 -8.07 -7.53
CA PRO A 69 11.72 -8.85 -8.48
C PRO A 69 10.34 -9.22 -7.93
N ALA A 70 10.28 -9.61 -6.65
CA ALA A 70 9.02 -9.96 -5.98
C ALA A 70 8.11 -8.73 -5.84
N LEU A 71 8.67 -7.56 -5.54
CA LEU A 71 7.90 -6.30 -5.46
C LEU A 71 7.33 -5.88 -6.83
N LYS A 72 8.11 -6.02 -7.91
CA LYS A 72 7.66 -5.77 -9.29
C LYS A 72 6.51 -6.69 -9.69
N GLU A 73 6.63 -7.98 -9.35
CA GLU A 73 5.58 -8.96 -9.58
C GLU A 73 4.31 -8.63 -8.77
N GLY A 74 4.45 -8.38 -7.46
CA GLY A 74 3.33 -8.02 -6.58
C GLY A 74 2.60 -6.76 -7.03
N LEU A 75 3.32 -5.72 -7.46
CA LEU A 75 2.73 -4.50 -8.03
C LEU A 75 1.90 -4.81 -9.29
N THR A 76 2.41 -5.68 -10.17
CA THR A 76 1.70 -6.11 -11.38
C THR A 76 0.40 -6.82 -11.01
N GLN A 77 0.45 -7.74 -10.04
CA GLN A 77 -0.72 -8.47 -9.56
C GLN A 77 -1.78 -7.53 -8.94
N LEU A 78 -1.36 -6.56 -8.12
CA LEU A 78 -2.27 -5.57 -7.53
C LEU A 78 -2.98 -4.71 -8.58
N ARG A 79 -2.25 -4.24 -9.60
CA ARG A 79 -2.84 -3.44 -10.69
C ARG A 79 -3.88 -4.24 -11.47
N LEU A 80 -3.61 -5.52 -11.74
CA LEU A 80 -4.57 -6.43 -12.38
C LEU A 80 -5.83 -6.63 -11.52
N ALA A 81 -5.64 -6.91 -10.22
CA ALA A 81 -6.75 -7.08 -9.29
C ALA A 81 -7.61 -5.80 -9.20
N PHE A 82 -6.98 -4.63 -9.11
CA PHE A 82 -7.67 -3.34 -9.09
C PHE A 82 -8.55 -3.14 -10.32
N VAL A 83 -8.02 -3.37 -11.52
CA VAL A 83 -8.78 -3.19 -12.77
C VAL A 83 -9.97 -4.16 -12.84
N GLN A 84 -9.76 -5.43 -12.45
CA GLN A 84 -10.82 -6.44 -12.42
C GLN A 84 -11.96 -6.04 -11.47
N ILE A 85 -11.61 -5.65 -10.23
CA ILE A 85 -12.59 -5.26 -9.21
C ILE A 85 -13.31 -3.96 -9.61
N ASN A 86 -12.56 -2.93 -10.03
CA ASN A 86 -13.15 -1.65 -10.48
C ASN A 86 -14.10 -1.83 -11.68
N SER A 87 -13.80 -2.77 -12.57
CA SER A 87 -14.68 -3.09 -13.72
C SER A 87 -15.95 -3.81 -13.29
N ALA A 88 -15.86 -4.71 -12.30
CA ALA A 88 -17.02 -5.42 -11.74
C ALA A 88 -17.93 -4.50 -10.93
N MET A 89 -17.39 -3.42 -10.36
CA MET A 89 -18.17 -2.38 -9.68
C MET A 89 -18.97 -1.57 -10.72
N GLY A 90 -20.30 -1.56 -10.59
CA GLY A 90 -21.17 -0.72 -11.40
C GLY A 90 -20.92 0.78 -11.18
N PRO A 91 -21.38 1.67 -12.08
CA PRO A 91 -21.12 3.12 -12.01
C PRO A 91 -21.51 3.76 -10.67
N ALA A 92 -22.59 3.29 -10.06
CA ALA A 92 -23.09 3.79 -8.77
C ALA A 92 -22.20 3.42 -7.58
N GLN A 93 -21.44 2.31 -7.66
CA GLN A 93 -20.67 1.78 -6.55
C GLN A 93 -19.23 2.33 -6.51
N ARG A 94 -18.75 2.96 -7.59
CA ARG A 94 -17.37 3.46 -7.72
C ARG A 94 -17.10 4.77 -6.98
N GLY A 95 -18.13 5.52 -6.59
CA GLY A 95 -18.01 6.89 -6.05
C GLY A 95 -18.36 7.07 -4.57
N ASN A 96 -18.78 6.02 -3.84
CA ASN A 96 -19.33 6.16 -2.48
C ASN A 96 -18.30 5.89 -1.36
N GLY A 97 -17.00 6.05 -1.65
CA GLY A 97 -15.90 5.66 -0.76
C GLY A 97 -15.55 6.67 0.35
N ASP A 98 -16.12 7.87 0.34
CA ASP A 98 -15.77 8.95 1.29
C ASP A 98 -17.01 9.50 2.03
N GLU A 99 -17.62 8.67 2.87
CA GLU A 99 -18.50 9.13 3.95
C GLU A 99 -17.72 9.12 5.27
N ARG A 100 -16.75 10.04 5.42
CA ARG A 100 -16.18 10.38 6.72
C ARG A 100 -16.97 11.52 7.37
N THR A 101 -17.88 11.12 8.25
CA THR A 101 -18.09 11.73 9.57
C THR A 101 -18.28 13.26 9.62
N THR A 102 -19.46 13.73 9.25
CA THR A 102 -20.06 14.90 9.92
C THR A 102 -21.38 14.45 10.53
N GLY A 103 -21.31 13.82 11.70
CA GLY A 103 -22.48 13.71 12.57
C GLY A 103 -22.89 15.11 13.03
N PRO A 104 -24.19 15.42 13.13
CA PRO A 104 -24.63 16.72 13.60
C PRO A 104 -24.18 16.87 15.06
N THR A 105 -23.50 17.98 15.35
CA THR A 105 -23.28 18.42 16.73
C THR A 105 -24.60 19.04 17.18
N ASP A 106 -25.33 18.32 18.02
CA ASP A 106 -26.46 18.85 18.79
C ASP A 106 -25.93 19.30 20.17
#